data_AF-W7SNR1-F1
#
_entry.id   AF-W7SNR1-F1
#
_cell.length_a   1.000
_cell.length_b   1.000
_cell.length_c   1.000
_cell.angle_alpha   90.00
_cell.angle_beta   90.00
_cell.angle_gamma   90.00
#
_symmetry.space_group_name_H-M   'P 1'
#
loop_
_entity.id
_entity.type
_entity.pdbx_description
1 polymer ?
#
loop_
_entity_poly.entity_id
_entity_poly.type
_entity_poly.pdbx_seq_one_letter_code
_entity_poly.pdbx_strand_id
1 'polypeptide(L)'
;MVTIADVARHAGVAPSTVSYVLTGKRTISTETSDRVWESIRSLGYRPRGAVAPAAAGAIGVLLPLREGVNVAVAMRFVRAVVDAARRRERDVLVVTADEGPAGVLRAAESAVAGLVVMDVETDDPRVAGCGRVRRRRC
;
A
#
# COMPACT_ATOMS: atom_id res chain seq x y z
N MET A 1 10.77 -20.46 -14.44
CA MET A 1 10.40 -19.17 -13.80
C MET A 1 9.54 -18.41 -14.80
N VAL A 2 8.34 -17.98 -14.42
CA VAL A 2 7.43 -17.28 -15.33
C VAL A 2 7.84 -15.82 -15.44
N THR A 3 7.87 -15.30 -16.66
CA THR A 3 8.25 -13.91 -16.97
C THR A 3 7.05 -13.08 -17.41
N ILE A 4 7.20 -11.75 -17.47
CA ILE A 4 6.17 -10.85 -18.02
C ILE A 4 5.84 -11.18 -19.48
N ALA A 5 6.82 -11.68 -20.24
CA ALA A 5 6.62 -12.10 -21.62
C ALA A 5 5.75 -13.36 -21.72
N ASP A 6 5.83 -14.26 -20.74
CA ASP A 6 4.99 -15.47 -20.69
C ASP A 6 3.54 -15.11 -20.37
N VAL A 7 3.32 -14.18 -19.44
CA VAL A 7 1.99 -13.62 -19.16
C VAL A 7 1.41 -12.92 -20.39
N ALA A 8 2.21 -12.10 -21.08
CA ALA A 8 1.78 -11.39 -22.28
C ALA A 8 1.34 -12.36 -23.38
N ARG A 9 2.11 -13.43 -23.60
CA ARG A 9 1.80 -14.49 -24.56
C ARG A 9 0.52 -15.23 -24.20
N HIS A 10 0.31 -15.54 -22.92
CA HIS A 10 -0.89 -16.23 -22.45
C HIS A 10 -2.15 -15.37 -22.53
N ALA A 11 -2.03 -14.07 -22.22
CA ALA A 11 -3.12 -13.11 -22.27
C ALA A 11 -3.42 -12.58 -23.69
N GLY A 12 -2.57 -12.88 -24.68
CA GLY A 12 -2.72 -12.40 -26.06
C GLY A 12 -2.46 -10.89 -26.23
N VAL A 13 -1.55 -10.32 -25.43
CA VAL A 13 -1.24 -8.88 -25.45
C VAL A 13 0.27 -8.63 -25.57
N ALA A 14 0.65 -7.37 -25.82
CA ALA A 14 2.05 -6.96 -25.78
C ALA A 14 2.59 -6.93 -24.33
N PRO A 15 3.89 -7.19 -24.09
CA PRO A 15 4.50 -7.08 -22.74
C PRO A 15 4.35 -5.69 -22.11
N SER A 16 4.35 -4.63 -22.94
CA SER A 16 4.10 -3.26 -22.49
C SER A 16 2.69 -3.08 -21.92
N THR A 17 1.68 -3.75 -22.51
CA THR A 17 0.30 -3.76 -21.99
C THR A 17 0.25 -4.40 -20.60
N VAL A 18 0.95 -5.51 -20.38
CA VAL A 18 1.03 -6.14 -19.05
C VAL A 18 1.68 -5.20 -18.04
N SER A 19 2.75 -4.49 -18.43
CA SER A 19 3.39 -3.47 -17.59
C SER A 19 2.43 -2.33 -17.24
N TYR A 20 1.62 -1.85 -18.19
CA TYR A 20 0.62 -0.82 -17.94
C TYR A 20 -0.51 -1.30 -17.03
N VAL A 21 -0.98 -2.54 -17.18
CA VAL A 21 -1.97 -3.14 -16.27
C VAL A 21 -1.42 -3.24 -14.85
N LEU A 22 -0.16 -3.65 -14.69
CA LEU A 22 0.48 -3.77 -13.38
C LEU A 22 0.78 -2.42 -12.71
N THR A 23 1.10 -1.38 -13.49
CA THR A 23 1.51 -0.07 -12.96
C THR A 23 0.37 0.96 -12.91
N GLY A 24 -0.73 0.73 -13.63
CA GLY A 24 -1.86 1.67 -13.73
C GLY A 24 -1.55 2.97 -14.49
N LYS A 25 -0.37 3.11 -15.11
CA LYS A 25 0.10 4.36 -15.76
C LYS A 25 -0.67 4.75 -17.03
N ARG A 26 -1.50 3.85 -17.56
CA ARG A 26 -2.30 4.08 -18.77
C ARG A 26 -3.66 3.41 -18.62
N THR A 27 -4.71 4.08 -19.09
CA THR A 27 -6.06 3.51 -19.16
C THR A 27 -6.09 2.37 -20.17
N ILE A 28 -6.37 1.15 -19.68
CA ILE A 28 -6.54 -0.08 -20.45
C ILE A 28 -8.02 -0.48 -20.32
N SER A 29 -8.60 -1.11 -21.35
CA SER A 29 -9.97 -1.61 -21.25
C SER A 29 -10.09 -2.64 -20.13
N THR A 30 -11.23 -2.64 -19.43
CA THR A 30 -11.52 -3.59 -18.35
C THR A 30 -11.34 -5.03 -18.83
N GLU A 31 -11.87 -5.36 -20.01
CA GLU A 31 -11.72 -6.67 -20.64
C GLU A 31 -10.25 -7.09 -20.82
N THR A 32 -9.38 -6.17 -21.27
CA THR A 32 -7.96 -6.49 -21.46
C THR A 32 -7.22 -6.61 -20.12
N SER A 33 -7.58 -5.78 -19.15
CA SER A 33 -7.06 -5.87 -17.78
C SER A 33 -7.42 -7.22 -17.15
N ASP A 34 -8.66 -7.67 -17.30
CA ASP A 34 -9.16 -8.91 -16.71
C ASP A 34 -8.43 -10.14 -17.28
N ARG A 35 -8.23 -10.20 -18.60
CA ARG A 35 -7.46 -11.28 -19.25
C ARG A 35 -6.02 -11.35 -18.75
N VAL A 36 -5.38 -10.18 -18.55
CA VAL A 36 -4.02 -10.12 -18.00
C VAL A 36 -4.00 -10.64 -16.56
N TRP A 37 -4.93 -10.21 -15.70
CA TRP A 37 -5.02 -10.69 -14.31
C TRP A 37 -5.35 -12.18 -14.20
N GLU A 38 -6.18 -12.71 -15.08
CA GLU A 38 -6.41 -14.14 -15.20
C GLU A 38 -5.13 -14.89 -15.57
N SER A 39 -4.39 -14.40 -16.56
CA SER A 39 -3.14 -15.02 -17.00
C SER A 39 -2.05 -14.98 -15.93
N ILE A 40 -1.97 -13.90 -15.15
CA ILE A 40 -1.08 -13.79 -13.98
C ILE A 40 -1.41 -14.86 -12.95
N ARG A 41 -2.70 -15.07 -12.64
CA ARG A 41 -3.16 -16.07 -11.68
C ARG A 41 -2.89 -17.49 -12.17
N SER A 42 -3.24 -17.80 -13.42
CA SER A 42 -3.08 -19.13 -14.02
C SER A 42 -1.62 -19.57 -14.11
N LEU A 43 -0.71 -18.64 -14.41
CA LEU A 43 0.73 -18.94 -14.51
C LEU A 43 1.47 -18.79 -13.18
N GLY A 44 0.82 -18.29 -12.13
CA GLY A 44 1.48 -17.97 -10.86
C GLY A 44 2.59 -16.93 -11.00
N TYR A 45 2.45 -15.99 -11.95
CA TYR A 45 3.45 -14.94 -12.17
C TYR A 45 3.47 -13.97 -10.98
N ARG A 46 4.66 -13.70 -10.46
CA ARG A 46 4.89 -12.66 -9.46
C ARG A 46 5.90 -11.65 -10.00
N PRO A 47 5.52 -10.38 -10.21
CA PRO A 47 6.47 -9.36 -10.65
C PRO A 47 7.54 -9.18 -9.59
N ARG A 48 8.81 -9.14 -10.01
CA ARG A 48 9.93 -8.84 -9.10
C ARG A 48 9.79 -7.38 -8.66
N GLY A 49 9.47 -7.17 -7.38
CA GLY A 49 9.28 -5.83 -6.79
C GLY A 49 7.81 -5.38 -6.67
N ALA A 50 6.84 -6.15 -7.15
CA ALA A 50 5.44 -5.91 -6.81
C ALA A 50 5.13 -6.61 -5.49
N VAL A 51 5.00 -5.85 -4.42
CA VAL A 51 4.28 -6.30 -3.22
C VAL A 51 2.83 -6.39 -3.66
N ALA A 52 2.31 -7.60 -3.85
CA ALA A 52 0.88 -7.75 -4.03
C ALA A 52 0.22 -7.08 -2.81
N PRO A 53 -0.72 -6.12 -2.99
CA PRO A 53 -1.43 -5.58 -1.86
C PRO A 53 -2.05 -6.78 -1.15
N ALA A 54 -1.73 -6.99 0.13
CA ALA A 54 -2.49 -7.93 0.93
C ALA A 54 -3.97 -7.62 0.68
N ALA A 55 -4.80 -8.63 0.40
CA ALA A 55 -6.22 -8.41 0.08
C ALA A 55 -6.96 -7.60 1.17
N ALA A 56 -6.37 -7.53 2.38
CA ALA A 56 -6.83 -6.77 3.52
C ALA A 56 -6.22 -5.36 3.69
N GLY A 57 -5.37 -4.88 2.76
CA GLY A 57 -4.64 -3.60 2.83
C GLY A 57 -3.47 -3.59 3.83
N ALA A 58 -2.46 -2.77 3.56
CA ALA A 58 -1.33 -2.54 4.49
C ALA A 58 -1.77 -1.71 5.71
N ILE A 59 -1.00 -1.75 6.81
CA ILE A 59 -1.13 -0.78 7.89
C ILE A 59 -0.21 0.40 7.60
N GLY A 60 -0.76 1.60 7.47
CA GLY A 60 0.05 2.80 7.31
C GLY A 60 0.52 3.34 8.66
N VAL A 61 1.79 3.73 8.77
CA VAL A 61 2.39 4.36 9.95
C VAL A 61 2.99 5.69 9.52
N LEU A 62 2.43 6.79 10.02
CA LEU A 62 2.95 8.14 9.82
C LEU A 62 3.91 8.44 10.97
N LEU A 63 5.20 8.47 10.67
CA LEU A 63 6.28 8.72 11.63
C LEU A 63 7.16 9.87 11.12
N PRO A 64 6.77 11.14 11.34
CA PRO A 64 7.62 12.26 10.95
C PRO A 64 8.93 12.20 11.75
N LEU A 65 10.06 12.08 11.06
CA LEU A 65 11.39 12.09 11.68
C LEU A 65 11.93 13.51 11.77
N ARG A 66 11.22 14.36 12.52
CA ARG A 66 11.59 15.77 12.76
C ARG A 66 12.58 15.90 13.93
N GLU A 67 13.20 17.07 14.03
CA GLU A 67 14.10 17.38 15.14
C GLU A 67 13.37 17.26 16.49
N GLY A 68 14.06 16.69 17.48
CA GLY A 68 13.47 16.41 18.81
C GLY A 68 12.82 15.02 18.95
N VAL A 69 12.57 14.31 17.85
CA VAL A 69 12.04 12.94 17.92
C VAL A 69 13.15 11.96 18.31
N ASN A 70 12.92 11.20 19.39
CA ASN A 70 13.81 10.10 19.74
C ASN A 70 13.54 8.89 18.82
N VAL A 71 14.39 8.74 17.80
CA VAL A 71 14.27 7.66 16.79
C VAL A 71 14.29 6.27 17.42
N ALA A 72 15.08 6.05 18.47
CA ALA A 72 15.12 4.75 19.15
C ALA A 72 13.77 4.42 19.80
N VAL A 73 13.12 5.40 20.43
CA VAL A 73 11.78 5.23 21.01
C VAL A 73 10.76 5.00 19.89
N ALA A 74 10.78 5.81 18.84
CA ALA A 74 9.88 5.68 17.69
C ALA A 74 9.96 4.27 17.06
N MET A 75 11.17 3.76 16.85
CA MET A 75 11.36 2.43 16.25
C MET A 75 10.87 1.28 17.13
N ARG A 76 10.79 1.47 18.46
CA ARG A 76 10.13 0.47 19.34
C ARG A 76 8.63 0.36 19.03
N PHE A 77 7.96 1.47 18.76
CA PHE A 77 6.56 1.47 18.36
C PHE A 77 6.39 0.88 16.97
N VAL A 78 7.21 1.28 15.99
CA VAL A 78 7.18 0.71 14.63
C VAL A 78 7.36 -0.81 14.70
N ARG A 79 8.32 -1.30 15.49
CA ARG A 79 8.53 -2.74 15.70
C ARG A 79 7.28 -3.42 16.26
N ALA A 80 6.65 -2.84 17.27
CA ALA A 80 5.42 -3.40 17.84
C ALA A 80 4.27 -3.47 16.81
N VAL A 81 4.15 -2.44 15.96
CA VAL A 81 3.16 -2.42 14.86
C VAL A 81 3.48 -3.51 13.83
N VAL A 82 4.74 -3.62 13.39
CA VAL A 82 5.20 -4.66 12.45
C VAL A 82 4.93 -6.06 12.99
N ASP A 83 5.28 -6.31 14.26
CA ASP A 83 5.04 -7.60 14.90
C ASP A 83 3.54 -7.92 14.96
N ALA A 84 2.70 -6.92 15.23
CA ALA A 84 1.24 -7.09 15.28
C ALA A 84 0.61 -7.29 13.89
N ALA A 85 1.12 -6.61 12.87
CA ALA A 85 0.69 -6.73 11.48
C ALA A 85 1.08 -8.09 10.90
N ARG A 86 2.30 -8.56 11.19
CA ARG A 86 2.81 -9.87 10.75
C ARG A 86 1.94 -11.03 11.25
N ARG A 87 1.46 -10.97 12.49
CA ARG A 87 0.52 -11.98 13.05
C ARG A 87 -0.82 -12.04 12.32
N ARG A 88 -1.12 -11.03 11.49
CA ARG A 88 -2.34 -10.92 10.68
C ARG A 88 -2.06 -10.96 9.18
N GLU A 89 -0.83 -11.34 8.80
CA GLU A 89 -0.41 -11.41 7.39
C GLU A 89 -0.63 -10.09 6.64
N ARG A 90 -0.35 -8.96 7.32
CA ARG A 90 -0.44 -7.62 6.75
C ARG A 90 0.94 -6.98 6.64
N ASP A 91 1.13 -6.25 5.55
CA ASP A 91 2.28 -5.39 5.34
C ASP A 91 2.13 -4.07 6.12
N VAL A 92 3.25 -3.38 6.32
CA VAL A 92 3.31 -2.06 6.95
C VAL A 92 3.94 -1.06 5.97
N LEU A 93 3.26 0.06 5.72
CA LEU A 93 3.79 1.19 4.96
C LEU A 93 4.20 2.28 5.95
N VAL A 94 5.49 2.59 6.03
CA VAL A 94 5.98 3.68 6.88
C VAL A 94 6.18 4.93 6.04
N VAL A 95 5.59 6.04 6.46
CA VAL A 95 5.74 7.36 5.84
C VAL A 95 6.46 8.26 6.83
N THR A 96 7.64 8.75 6.43
CA THR A 96 8.49 9.58 7.30
C THR A 96 8.48 11.06 6.97
N ALA A 97 7.82 11.44 5.88
CA ALA A 97 7.68 12.83 5.47
C ALA A 97 6.75 13.59 6.42
N ASP A 98 7.18 14.78 6.84
CA ASP A 98 6.38 15.68 7.67
C ASP A 98 5.51 16.59 6.78
N GLU A 99 4.40 16.03 6.29
CA GLU A 99 3.48 16.70 5.38
C GLU A 99 2.19 17.17 6.07
N GLY A 100 2.15 17.12 7.42
CA GLY A 100 0.97 17.48 8.21
C GLY A 100 -0.30 16.73 7.74
N PRO A 101 -1.48 17.40 7.70
CA PRO A 101 -2.73 16.78 7.26
C PRO A 101 -2.71 16.23 5.83
N ALA A 102 -1.92 16.84 4.93
CA ALA A 102 -1.80 16.38 3.55
C ALA A 102 -1.15 14.98 3.47
N GLY A 103 -0.18 14.71 4.35
CA GLY A 103 0.44 13.39 4.47
C GLY A 103 -0.55 12.30 4.91
N VAL A 104 -1.47 12.64 5.81
CA VAL A 104 -2.54 11.73 6.26
C VAL A 104 -3.47 11.39 5.10
N LEU A 105 -3.93 12.39 4.34
CA LEU A 105 -4.82 12.20 3.19
C LEU A 105 -4.16 11.36 2.11
N ARG A 106 -2.92 11.70 1.72
CA ARG A 106 -2.13 10.93 0.75
C ARG A 106 -1.92 9.48 1.20
N ALA A 107 -1.64 9.26 2.48
CA ALA A 107 -1.51 7.91 3.03
C ALA A 107 -2.84 7.16 3.03
N ALA A 108 -3.96 7.82 3.33
CA ALA A 108 -5.30 7.22 3.31
C ALA A 108 -5.77 6.84 1.88
N GLU A 109 -5.29 7.55 0.85
CA GLU A 109 -5.53 7.23 -0.56
C GLU A 109 -4.66 6.07 -1.07
N SER A 110 -3.62 5.69 -0.33
CA SER A 110 -2.80 4.52 -0.65
C SER A 110 -3.51 3.21 -0.29
N ALA A 111 -2.92 2.07 -0.64
CA ALA A 111 -3.47 0.74 -0.38
C ALA A 111 -3.40 0.31 1.12
N VAL A 112 -3.72 1.22 2.04
CA VAL A 112 -3.74 0.96 3.48
C VAL A 112 -5.16 0.73 3.99
N ALA A 113 -5.30 -0.17 4.96
CA ALA A 113 -6.54 -0.47 5.66
C ALA A 113 -6.83 0.47 6.83
N GLY A 114 -5.82 1.19 7.29
CA GLY A 114 -5.87 2.07 8.44
C GLY A 114 -4.52 2.74 8.69
N LEU A 115 -4.54 3.80 9.50
CA LEU A 115 -3.38 4.64 9.79
C LEU A 115 -3.10 4.68 11.29
N VAL A 116 -1.82 4.57 11.63
CA VAL A 116 -1.26 4.90 12.94
C VAL A 116 -0.52 6.22 12.79
N VAL A 117 -1.02 7.27 13.42
CA VAL A 117 -0.35 8.57 13.46
C VAL A 117 0.53 8.62 14.71
N MET A 118 1.83 8.83 14.52
CA MET A 118 2.80 8.95 15.60
C MET A 118 3.20 10.40 15.83
N ASP A 119 3.74 10.64 17.03
CA ASP A 119 4.20 11.95 17.48
C ASP A 119 3.06 12.99 17.46
N VAL A 120 1.89 12.60 17.97
CA VAL A 120 0.66 13.42 17.99
C VAL A 120 0.73 14.44 19.11
N GLU A 121 0.43 15.69 18.77
CA GLU A 121 0.35 16.82 19.70
C GLU A 121 -1.09 17.06 20.18
N THR A 122 -1.26 17.86 21.25
CA THR A 122 -2.57 18.15 21.86
C THR A 122 -3.58 18.73 20.85
N ASP A 123 -3.13 19.65 19.99
CA ASP A 123 -3.95 20.33 18.98
C ASP A 123 -3.52 19.96 17.56
N ASP A 124 -3.23 18.67 17.35
CA ASP A 124 -2.64 18.20 16.11
C ASP A 124 -3.63 18.28 14.93
N PRO A 125 -3.34 19.06 13.88
CA PRO A 125 -4.24 19.22 12.75
C PRO A 125 -4.41 17.92 11.95
N ARG A 126 -3.50 16.94 12.10
CA ARG A 126 -3.57 15.62 11.44
C ARG A 126 -4.75 14.78 11.93
N VAL A 127 -5.20 14.98 13.18
CA VAL A 127 -6.27 14.16 13.76
C VAL A 127 -7.66 14.81 13.67
N ALA A 128 -7.73 16.09 13.32
CA ALA A 128 -8.99 16.85 13.21
C ALA A 128 -10.01 16.23 12.22
N GLY A 129 -9.53 15.43 11.26
CA GLY A 129 -10.37 14.71 10.28
C GLY A 129 -10.58 13.21 10.56
N CYS A 130 -9.90 12.62 11.56
CA CYS A 130 -9.89 11.16 11.78
C CYS A 130 -11.20 10.61 12.40
N GLY A 131 -12.13 11.47 12.80
CA GLY A 131 -13.37 11.10 13.51
C GLY A 131 -14.47 10.38 12.70
N ARG A 132 -14.27 10.08 11.41
CA ARG A 132 -15.27 9.37 10.58
C ARG A 132 -14.66 8.28 9.71
N VAL A 133 -14.05 7.26 10.33
CA VAL A 133 -13.83 5.98 9.64
C VAL A 133 -15.18 5.24 9.57
N ARG A 134 -15.96 5.53 8.50
CA ARG A 134 -17.15 4.73 8.17
C ARG A 134 -16.71 3.27 8.03
N ARG A 135 -17.14 2.43 8.97
CA ARG A 135 -17.17 0.97 8.76
C ARG A 135 -17.99 0.71 7.51
N ARG A 136 -17.37 0.51 6.35
CA ARG A 136 -18.02 -0.21 5.25
C ARG A 136 -18.13 -1.66 5.74
N ARG A 137 -19.28 -1.96 6.36
CA ARG A 137 -19.69 -3.34 6.66
C ARG A 137 -19.96 -4.05 5.33
N CYS A 138 -19.58 -5.33 5.36
CA CYS A 138 -19.93 -6.48 4.52
C CYS A 138 -20.88 -6.24 3.35
#